data_AF-A0A3B9GWL9-F1
#
_entry.id   AF-A0A3B9GWL9-F1
#
_cell.length_a   1.000
_cell.length_b   1.000
_cell.length_c   1.000
_cell.angle_alpha   90.00
_cell.angle_beta   90.00
_cell.angle_gamma   90.00
#
_symmetry.space_group_name_H-M   'P 1'
#
loop_
_entity.id
_entity.type
_entity.pdbx_description
1 polymer ?
#
loop_
_entity_poly.entity_id
_entity_poly.type
_entity_poly.pdbx_seq_one_letter_code
_entity_poly.pdbx_strand_id
1 'polypeptide(L)'
;MEDLVGLDVYTGGSERAGRIRAVQDFGAGELLEIDLAGGGSVFVPFTLADVPVVDLAAGRVVLATLEEWLEADGEEDAPSDA
;
A
#
# COMPACT_ATOMS: atom_id res chain seq x y z
N MET A 1 7.64 12.56 0.48
CA MET A 1 6.64 11.53 0.10
C MET A 1 5.21 11.93 0.46
N GLU A 2 5.01 13.13 1.00
CA GLU A 2 3.69 13.61 1.42
C GLU A 2 2.70 13.69 0.25
N ASP A 3 3.20 13.81 -0.99
CA ASP A 3 2.41 13.83 -2.23
C ASP A 3 1.71 12.49 -2.55
N LEU A 4 2.09 11.39 -1.90
CA LEU A 4 1.45 10.09 -2.10
C LEU A 4 0.23 9.89 -1.20
N VAL A 5 0.19 10.58 -0.06
CA VAL A 5 -0.89 10.43 0.90
C VAL A 5 -2.19 10.98 0.31
N GLY A 6 -3.25 10.17 0.38
CA GLY A 6 -4.56 10.51 -0.15
C GLY A 6 -4.78 10.14 -1.62
N LEU A 7 -3.77 9.62 -2.32
CA LEU A 7 -3.93 9.12 -3.70
C LEU A 7 -4.76 7.84 -3.73
N ASP A 8 -5.57 7.69 -4.79
CA ASP A 8 -6.36 6.48 -4.98
C ASP A 8 -5.47 5.34 -5.48
N VAL A 9 -5.62 4.16 -4.87
CA VAL A 9 -4.85 2.97 -5.20
C VAL A 9 -5.69 2.05 -6.08
N TYR A 10 -5.07 1.58 -7.16
CA TYR A 10 -5.63 0.64 -8.10
C TYR A 10 -4.80 -0.63 -8.16
N THR A 11 -5.44 -1.76 -8.48
CA THR A 11 -4.80 -3.04 -8.80
C THR A 11 -5.17 -3.44 -10.23
N GLY A 12 -4.27 -4.14 -10.92
CA GLY A 12 -4.48 -4.59 -12.31
C GLY A 12 -4.77 -3.46 -13.31
N GLY A 13 -4.46 -2.21 -12.96
CA GLY A 13 -4.63 -1.01 -13.80
C GLY A 13 -6.00 -0.33 -13.77
N SER A 14 -7.05 -0.97 -13.27
CA SER A 14 -8.42 -0.40 -13.33
C SER A 14 -9.32 -0.73 -12.15
N GLU A 15 -8.98 -1.68 -11.29
CA GLU A 15 -9.77 -1.98 -10.11
C GLU A 15 -9.32 -1.12 -8.94
N ARG A 16 -10.23 -0.33 -8.34
CA ARG A 16 -9.88 0.52 -7.21
C ARG A 16 -9.78 -0.32 -5.94
N ALA A 17 -8.57 -0.46 -5.44
CA ALA A 17 -8.24 -1.19 -4.22
C ALA A 17 -8.54 -0.38 -2.96
N GLY A 18 -8.24 0.92 -2.98
CA GLY A 18 -8.22 1.71 -1.76
C GLY A 18 -7.65 3.11 -1.93
N ARG A 19 -7.03 3.63 -0.87
CA ARG A 19 -6.38 4.93 -0.83
C ARG A 19 -5.14 4.88 0.07
N ILE A 20 -4.08 5.58 -0.32
CA ILE A 20 -2.88 5.70 0.50
C ILE A 20 -3.21 6.52 1.75
N ARG A 21 -3.01 5.92 2.92
CA ARG A 21 -3.21 6.53 4.22
C ARG A 21 -1.95 7.21 4.74
N ALA A 22 -0.82 6.53 4.61
CA ALA A 22 0.48 7.01 5.07
C ALA A 22 1.62 6.35 4.28
N VAL A 23 2.80 6.93 4.40
CA VAL A 23 4.04 6.31 3.94
C VAL A 23 4.95 6.17 5.16
N GLN A 24 5.31 4.94 5.49
CA GLN A 24 6.10 4.58 6.65
C GLN A 24 7.53 4.26 6.24
N ASP A 25 8.51 4.84 6.94
CA ASP A 25 9.93 4.51 6.78
C ASP A 25 10.40 3.79 8.05
N PHE A 26 10.78 2.52 7.91
CA PHE A 26 11.27 1.69 9.00
C PHE A 26 12.80 1.51 8.97
N GLY A 27 13.53 2.33 8.21
CA GLY A 27 14.99 2.28 8.10
C GLY A 27 15.55 1.18 7.18
N ALA A 28 14.72 0.23 6.73
CA ALA A 28 15.07 -0.79 5.74
C ALA A 28 14.34 -0.60 4.39
N GLY A 29 13.47 0.40 4.28
CA GLY A 29 12.67 0.69 3.10
C GLY A 29 11.42 1.50 3.45
N GLU A 30 10.74 1.93 2.40
CA GLU A 30 9.49 2.69 2.48
C GLU A 30 8.30 1.75 2.24
N LEU A 31 7.29 1.80 3.11
CA LEU A 31 6.04 1.05 3.00
C LEU A 31 4.86 2.01 2.84
N LEU A 32 3.97 1.71 1.89
CA LEU A 32 2.69 2.38 1.74
C LEU A 32 1.66 1.71 2.64
N GLU A 33 1.06 2.46 3.55
CA GLU A 33 -0.13 2.03 4.27
C GLU A 33 -1.36 2.41 3.43
N ILE A 34 -2.17 1.42 3.06
CA ILE A 34 -3.29 1.60 2.14
C ILE A 34 -4.58 1.19 2.85
N ASP A 35 -5.51 2.14 3.01
CA ASP A 35 -6.85 1.86 3.49
C ASP A 35 -7.64 1.18 2.37
N LEU A 36 -8.06 -0.07 2.59
CA LEU A 36 -8.79 -0.88 1.61
C LEU A 36 -10.26 -0.46 1.54
N ALA A 37 -10.84 -0.49 0.34
CA ALA A 37 -12.24 -0.15 0.14
C ALA A 37 -13.22 -1.09 0.89
N GLY A 38 -12.81 -2.33 1.15
CA GLY A 38 -13.56 -3.33 1.92
C GLY A 38 -13.40 -3.22 3.44
N GLY A 39 -12.59 -2.28 3.93
CA GLY A 39 -12.20 -2.18 5.34
C GLY A 39 -10.87 -2.89 5.62
N GLY A 40 -10.19 -2.45 6.68
CA GLY A 40 -8.81 -2.85 6.97
C GLY A 40 -7.78 -1.99 6.21
N SER A 41 -6.52 -2.23 6.51
CA SER A 41 -5.38 -1.57 5.86
C SER A 41 -4.34 -2.62 5.50
N VAL A 42 -3.56 -2.37 4.45
CA VAL A 42 -2.46 -3.23 4.05
C VAL A 42 -1.18 -2.41 3.91
N PHE A 43 -0.04 -3.02 4.24
CA PHE A 43 1.27 -2.44 4.01
C PHE A 43 1.89 -3.03 2.75
N VAL A 44 2.27 -2.16 1.80
CA VAL A 44 2.88 -2.56 0.53
C VAL A 44 4.23 -1.85 0.36
N PRO A 45 5.33 -2.55 0.08
CA PRO A 45 6.61 -1.92 -0.20
C PRO A 45 6.53 -0.94 -1.37
N PHE A 46 7.09 0.25 -1.19
CA PHE A 46 7.17 1.25 -2.24
C PHE A 46 8.35 0.96 -3.18
N THR A 47 8.25 -0.15 -3.90
CA THR A 47 9.24 -0.60 -4.88
C THR A 47 8.66 -0.59 -6.29
N LEU A 48 9.51 -0.58 -7.32
CA LEU A 48 9.05 -0.70 -8.71
C LEU A 48 8.40 -2.06 -9.03
N ALA A 49 8.67 -3.09 -8.22
CA ALA A 49 8.07 -4.41 -8.40
C ALA A 49 6.60 -4.40 -7.95
N ASP A 50 6.34 -3.79 -6.80
CA ASP A 50 5.00 -3.75 -6.18
C ASP A 50 4.17 -2.55 -6.65
N VAL A 51 4.84 -1.41 -6.89
CA VAL A 51 4.24 -0.13 -7.25
C VAL A 51 4.85 0.37 -8.58
N PRO A 52 4.54 -0.28 -9.71
CA PRO A 52 5.13 0.04 -11.00
C PRO A 52 4.68 1.38 -11.58
N VAL A 53 3.54 1.92 -11.13
CA VAL A 53 2.97 3.16 -11.67
C VAL A 53 2.54 4.11 -10.56
N VAL A 54 3.09 5.33 -10.62
CA VAL A 54 2.69 6.46 -9.78
C VAL A 54 2.31 7.61 -10.72
N ASP A 55 1.05 8.00 -10.70
CA ASP A 55 0.51 9.07 -11.55
C ASP A 55 -0.01 10.19 -10.65
N LEU A 56 0.89 11.11 -10.28
CA LEU A 56 0.59 12.25 -9.44
C LEU A 56 -0.37 13.24 -10.12
N ALA A 57 -0.35 13.31 -11.46
CA ALA A 57 -1.23 14.21 -12.22
C ALA A 57 -2.69 13.73 -12.20
N ALA A 58 -2.89 12.42 -12.32
CA ALA A 58 -4.21 11.81 -12.18
C ALA A 58 -4.60 11.52 -10.72
N GLY A 59 -3.67 11.67 -9.77
CA GLY A 59 -3.90 11.43 -8.35
C GLY A 59 -4.08 9.95 -7.99
N ARG A 60 -3.35 9.05 -8.67
CA ARG A 60 -3.50 7.60 -8.48
C ARG A 60 -2.17 6.83 -8.48
N VAL A 61 -2.22 5.66 -7.87
CA VAL A 61 -1.13 4.68 -7.84
C VAL A 61 -1.66 3.33 -8.30
N VAL A 62 -0.85 2.54 -9.03
CA VAL A 62 -1.21 1.19 -9.45
C VAL A 62 -0.25 0.19 -8.82
N LEU A 63 -0.82 -0.78 -8.11
CA LEU A 63 -0.12 -1.94 -7.60
C LEU A 63 -0.04 -3.03 -8.68
N ALA A 64 1.08 -3.75 -8.71
CA ALA A 64 1.26 -4.90 -9.58
C ALA A 64 0.35 -6.06 -9.16
N THR A 65 0.42 -6.46 -7.88
CA THR A 65 -0.41 -7.52 -7.31
C THR A 65 -0.80 -7.14 -5.88
N LEU A 66 -2.07 -6.80 -5.66
CA LEU A 66 -2.55 -6.51 -4.30
C LEU A 66 -2.76 -7.79 -3.47
N GLU A 67 -3.15 -8.88 -4.12
CA GLU A 67 -3.48 -10.16 -3.47
C GLU A 67 -2.32 -10.70 -2.62
N GLU A 68 -1.09 -10.58 -3.11
CA GLU A 68 0.14 -11.00 -2.40
C GLU A 68 0.29 -10.32 -1.03
N TRP A 69 -0.21 -9.09 -0.88
CA TRP A 69 -0.13 -8.30 0.34
C TRP A 69 -1.39 -8.43 1.22
N LEU A 70 -2.54 -8.74 0.63
CA LEU A 70 -3.78 -9.01 1.39
C LEU A 70 -3.68 -10.31 2.21
N GLU A 71 -2.98 -11.32 1.69
CA GLU A 71 -2.79 -12.60 2.37
C GLU A 71 -1.75 -12.52 3.50
N ALA A 72 -0.89 -11.49 3.49
CA ALA A 72 0.16 -11.28 4.49
C ALA A 72 -0.36 -10.67 5.81
N ASP A 73 -1.54 -10.03 5.82
CA ASP A 73 -2.12 -9.34 6.99
C ASP A 73 -2.70 -10.28 8.06
N GLY A 74 -2.49 -11.60 7.93
CA GLY A 74 -3.00 -12.61 8.85
C GLY A 74 -2.16 -12.86 10.10
N GLU A 75 -0.92 -12.38 10.18
CA GLU A 75 -0.05 -12.66 11.32
C GLU A 75 1.02 -11.57 11.44
N GLU A 76 0.91 -10.68 12.43
CA GLU A 76 2.01 -10.03 13.18
C GLU A 76 1.49 -8.80 13.95
N ASP A 77 0.54 -9.01 14.86
CA ASP A 77 0.40 -8.18 16.06
C ASP A 77 0.45 -9.10 17.28
N ALA A 78 1.53 -9.88 17.35
CA ALA A 78 1.94 -10.55 18.58
C ALA A 78 2.96 -9.63 19.26
N PRO A 79 2.61 -8.97 20.39
CA PRO A 79 3.65 -8.53 21.31
C PRO A 79 4.32 -9.78 21.89
N SER A 80 5.39 -10.23 21.24
CA SER A 80 6.42 -11.04 21.86
C SER A 80 7.38 -10.08 22.57
N ASP A 81 7.11 -9.76 23.83
CA ASP A 81 8.13 -9.86 24.89
C ASP A 81 7.56 -9.62 26.30
N ALA A 82 7.81 -10.64 27.14
CA ALA A 82 7.97 -10.74 28.59
C ALA A 82 6.83 -10.36 29.58
#